data_AF-A0A5S4FPL6-F1
#
_entry.id   AF-A0A5S4FPL6-F1
#
_cell.length_a   1.000
_cell.length_b   1.000
_cell.length_c   1.000
_cell.angle_alpha   90.00
_cell.angle_beta   90.00
_cell.angle_gamma   90.00
#
_symmetry.space_group_name_H-M   'P 1'
#
loop_
_entity.id
_entity.type
_entity.pdbx_description
1 polymer ?
#
loop_
_entity_poly.entity_id
_entity_poly.type
_entity_poly.pdbx_seq_one_letter_code
_entity_poly.pdbx_strand_id
1 'polypeptide(L)'
;MPDEAKAAYKRAGHGQVDVDLGGARMTRSAALSTLDLREHGGEIRWAGLDARPRLTTLSWSGDDRGLAEALEDRPLLAALRWASPPGEVDLGRTHLTDLIIEGPGPRRLVLPPGLMRLKLLGEPPEEVVAAADGRWVHLLLRSCHRGVPSGLHGVRDLTLDVARDLPGAVLDGLTELESLLVRWTGPYGGFPGAVVLPRLHSLELIDAYGVEASTLPESLRYLRVNGLRSSRSRAVRQRYQGADVVVEVRGAKSDRWLAGNIDNPLRDWVDDDKRGGTAACKAYAEAARAIGALSAEDPGAVANARGVLLRFVEELNSIDERHEMIDTLRREEAGEAFFGLAKRAGVPATEAGAWFDDWREF
;
A
#
# COMPACT_ATOMS: atom_id res chain seq x y z
N MET A 1 -24.33 -15.56 5.42
CA MET A 1 -24.29 -16.04 4.03
C MET A 1 -25.53 -16.86 3.72
N PRO A 2 -26.42 -16.37 2.83
CA PRO A 2 -27.61 -17.09 2.38
C PRO A 2 -27.27 -18.43 1.73
N ASP A 3 -28.13 -19.44 1.91
CA ASP A 3 -27.86 -20.80 1.43
C ASP A 3 -27.87 -20.92 -0.10
N GLU A 4 -28.63 -20.06 -0.78
CA GLU A 4 -28.66 -19.98 -2.25
C GLU A 4 -27.33 -19.53 -2.85
N ALA A 5 -26.69 -18.51 -2.27
CA ALA A 5 -25.38 -18.02 -2.70
C ALA A 5 -24.30 -19.09 -2.53
N LYS A 6 -24.32 -19.82 -1.40
CA LYS A 6 -23.42 -20.97 -1.17
C LYS A 6 -23.64 -22.09 -2.18
N ALA A 7 -24.90 -22.39 -2.53
CA ALA A 7 -25.23 -23.41 -3.51
C ALA A 7 -24.81 -23.00 -4.93
N ALA A 8 -24.94 -21.72 -5.31
CA ALA A 8 -24.46 -21.19 -6.58
C ALA A 8 -22.92 -21.27 -6.67
N TYR A 9 -22.21 -20.86 -5.62
CA TYR A 9 -20.75 -20.97 -5.53
C TYR A 9 -20.25 -22.41 -5.72
N LYS A 10 -20.89 -23.38 -5.04
CA LYS A 10 -20.54 -24.81 -5.14
C LYS A 10 -20.82 -25.41 -6.50
N ARG A 11 -21.90 -24.99 -7.17
CA ARG A 11 -22.28 -25.46 -8.51
C ARG A 11 -21.48 -24.80 -9.64
N ALA A 12 -20.81 -23.68 -9.36
CA ALA A 12 -19.99 -23.00 -10.35
C ALA A 12 -18.86 -23.92 -10.83
N GLY A 13 -18.97 -24.37 -12.07
CA GLY A 13 -17.97 -25.20 -12.73
C GLY A 13 -16.74 -24.39 -13.16
N HIS A 14 -15.71 -25.12 -13.60
CA HIS A 14 -14.57 -24.52 -14.28
C HIS A 14 -14.93 -24.31 -15.76
N GLY A 15 -14.73 -23.10 -16.30
CA GLY A 15 -15.08 -22.78 -17.68
C GLY A 15 -15.15 -21.28 -17.97
N GLN A 16 -15.44 -20.95 -19.22
CA GLN A 16 -15.72 -19.57 -19.64
C GLN A 16 -17.22 -19.30 -19.51
N VAL A 17 -17.57 -18.12 -19.02
CA VAL A 17 -18.95 -17.60 -18.94
C VAL A 17 -19.01 -16.27 -19.68
N ASP A 18 -20.10 -16.08 -20.41
CA ASP A 18 -20.41 -14.79 -21.02
C ASP A 18 -21.09 -13.92 -19.98
N VAL A 19 -20.50 -12.75 -19.74
CA VAL A 19 -21.00 -11.75 -18.80
C VAL A 19 -21.48 -10.56 -19.61
N ASP A 20 -22.75 -10.19 -19.42
CA ASP A 20 -23.35 -8.98 -19.99
C ASP A 20 -23.48 -7.92 -18.91
N LEU A 21 -22.51 -7.00 -18.88
CA LEU A 21 -22.49 -5.87 -17.94
C LEU A 21 -22.97 -4.58 -18.61
N GLY A 22 -23.64 -4.64 -19.76
CA GLY A 22 -23.88 -3.48 -20.61
C GLY A 22 -22.64 -3.08 -21.41
N GLY A 23 -22.81 -2.29 -22.48
CA GLY A 23 -21.73 -2.00 -23.43
C GLY A 23 -21.41 -3.20 -24.33
N ALA A 24 -20.42 -4.03 -23.93
CA ALA A 24 -19.97 -5.20 -24.69
C ALA A 24 -20.00 -6.49 -23.84
N ARG A 25 -20.43 -7.60 -24.44
CA ARG A 25 -20.34 -8.92 -23.79
C ARG A 25 -18.89 -9.32 -23.63
N MET A 26 -18.54 -9.80 -22.44
CA MET A 26 -17.20 -10.28 -22.14
C MET A 26 -17.24 -11.76 -21.77
N THR A 27 -16.45 -12.55 -22.47
CA THR A 27 -16.18 -13.93 -22.07
C THR A 27 -15.07 -13.92 -21.02
N ARG A 28 -15.34 -14.48 -19.85
CA ARG A 28 -14.41 -14.51 -18.71
C ARG A 28 -14.47 -15.87 -18.03
N SER A 29 -13.38 -16.25 -17.37
CA SER A 29 -13.38 -17.47 -16.56
C SER A 29 -14.34 -17.33 -15.37
N ALA A 30 -15.20 -18.32 -15.18
CA ALA A 30 -16.11 -18.43 -14.05
C ALA A 30 -15.38 -18.59 -12.70
N ALA A 31 -14.10 -19.00 -12.73
CA ALA A 31 -13.28 -19.21 -11.55
C ALA A 31 -12.58 -17.94 -11.05
N LEU A 32 -12.55 -16.87 -11.84
CA LEU A 32 -11.92 -15.61 -11.42
C LEU A 32 -12.72 -15.01 -10.24
N SER A 33 -12.03 -14.73 -9.14
CA SER A 33 -12.60 -14.11 -7.95
C SER A 33 -12.60 -12.58 -7.99
N THR A 34 -11.90 -12.01 -8.97
CA THR A 34 -11.76 -10.56 -9.13
C THR A 34 -12.32 -10.11 -10.48
N LEU A 35 -12.78 -8.86 -10.52
CA LEU A 35 -13.21 -8.19 -11.73
C LEU A 35 -12.85 -6.71 -11.63
N ASP A 36 -12.21 -6.19 -12.67
CA ASP A 36 -11.88 -4.78 -12.79
C ASP A 36 -12.76 -4.13 -13.87
N LEU A 37 -13.54 -3.12 -13.47
CA LEU A 37 -14.46 -2.36 -14.30
C LEU A 37 -14.13 -0.87 -14.30
N ARG A 38 -12.91 -0.47 -13.88
CA ARG A 38 -12.53 0.96 -13.78
C ARG A 38 -12.58 1.71 -15.11
N GLU A 39 -12.44 1.01 -16.24
CA GLU A 39 -12.51 1.59 -17.59
C GLU A 39 -13.92 1.51 -18.22
N HIS A 40 -14.92 1.02 -17.48
CA HIS A 40 -16.28 0.81 -18.00
C HIS A 40 -17.07 2.12 -18.08
N GLY A 41 -17.05 2.78 -19.25
CA GLY A 41 -17.75 4.04 -19.49
C GLY A 41 -19.22 3.94 -19.93
N GLY A 42 -19.70 2.76 -20.34
CA GLY A 42 -21.04 2.57 -20.90
C GLY A 42 -22.14 2.35 -19.86
N GLU A 43 -23.40 2.13 -20.29
CA GLU A 43 -24.47 1.61 -19.42
C GLU A 43 -23.97 0.37 -18.65
N ILE A 44 -24.29 0.27 -17.37
CA ILE A 44 -23.91 -0.88 -16.54
C ILE A 44 -25.11 -1.72 -16.16
N ARG A 45 -24.99 -3.04 -16.32
CA ARG A 45 -26.02 -4.03 -15.96
C ARG A 45 -25.48 -4.98 -14.90
N TRP A 46 -25.72 -4.63 -13.64
CA TRP A 46 -25.19 -5.37 -12.50
C TRP A 46 -25.67 -6.82 -12.40
N ALA A 47 -26.86 -7.14 -12.93
CA ALA A 47 -27.37 -8.51 -13.01
C ALA A 47 -26.42 -9.46 -13.78
N GLY A 48 -25.58 -8.94 -14.68
CA GLY A 48 -24.56 -9.74 -15.35
C GLY A 48 -23.56 -10.39 -14.39
N LEU A 49 -23.33 -9.82 -13.21
CA LEU A 49 -22.45 -10.39 -12.19
C LEU A 49 -22.94 -11.75 -11.67
N ASP A 50 -24.23 -12.06 -11.82
CA ASP A 50 -24.82 -13.33 -11.35
C ASP A 50 -24.30 -14.54 -12.14
N ALA A 51 -23.78 -14.30 -13.36
CA ALA A 51 -23.04 -15.30 -14.13
C ALA A 51 -21.70 -15.69 -13.48
N ARG A 52 -21.25 -14.95 -12.45
CA ARG A 52 -19.98 -15.14 -11.74
C ARG A 52 -20.18 -15.29 -10.22
N PRO A 53 -20.77 -16.41 -9.77
CA PRO A 53 -21.06 -16.65 -8.35
C PRO A 53 -19.80 -16.82 -7.47
N ARG A 54 -18.59 -16.86 -8.04
CA ARG A 54 -17.31 -16.88 -7.30
C ARG A 54 -16.63 -15.52 -7.20
N LEU A 55 -17.23 -14.48 -7.78
CA LEU A 55 -16.70 -13.13 -7.69
C LEU A 55 -16.78 -12.65 -6.23
N THR A 56 -15.65 -12.19 -5.69
CA THR A 56 -15.56 -11.68 -4.31
C THR A 56 -14.99 -10.27 -4.23
N THR A 57 -14.29 -9.83 -5.28
CA THR A 57 -13.64 -8.51 -5.34
C THR A 57 -14.02 -7.78 -6.63
N LEU A 58 -14.40 -6.52 -6.48
CA LEU A 58 -14.72 -5.62 -7.60
C LEU A 58 -13.84 -4.38 -7.55
N SER A 59 -13.33 -3.94 -8.70
CA SER A 59 -12.73 -2.61 -8.87
C SER A 59 -13.63 -1.74 -9.76
N TRP A 60 -13.90 -0.52 -9.32
CA TRP A 60 -14.81 0.43 -9.97
C TRP A 60 -14.23 1.85 -9.94
N SER A 61 -14.65 2.69 -10.88
CA SER A 61 -14.23 4.09 -10.97
C SER A 61 -15.40 5.01 -11.29
N GLY A 62 -15.47 6.17 -10.63
CA GLY A 62 -16.47 7.20 -10.87
C GLY A 62 -17.75 7.01 -10.06
N ASP A 63 -18.87 7.48 -10.61
CA ASP A 63 -20.18 7.50 -9.93
C ASP A 63 -20.69 6.11 -9.54
N ASP A 64 -21.57 6.03 -8.54
CA ASP A 64 -22.17 4.78 -8.04
C ASP A 64 -22.89 3.99 -9.14
N ARG A 65 -23.75 4.64 -9.93
CA ARG A 65 -24.51 4.02 -11.03
C ARG A 65 -25.20 2.70 -10.62
N GLY A 66 -25.71 2.62 -9.39
CA GLY A 66 -26.38 1.44 -8.83
C GLY A 66 -25.43 0.40 -8.23
N LEU A 67 -24.14 0.73 -8.04
CA LEU A 67 -23.15 -0.16 -7.45
C LEU A 67 -23.54 -0.56 -6.02
N ALA A 68 -23.98 0.38 -5.18
CA ALA A 68 -24.35 0.10 -3.79
C ALA A 68 -25.49 -0.94 -3.69
N GLU A 69 -26.55 -0.77 -4.49
CA GLU A 69 -27.67 -1.73 -4.59
C GLU A 69 -27.18 -3.09 -5.12
N ALA A 70 -26.33 -3.08 -6.14
CA ALA A 70 -25.78 -4.30 -6.70
C ALA A 70 -24.94 -5.10 -5.68
N LEU A 71 -24.23 -4.41 -4.79
CA LEU A 71 -23.43 -5.02 -3.72
C LEU A 71 -24.28 -5.54 -2.57
N GLU A 72 -25.39 -4.85 -2.24
CA GLU A 72 -26.35 -5.31 -1.24
C GLU A 72 -26.90 -6.71 -1.58
N ASP A 73 -27.30 -6.92 -2.83
CA ASP A 73 -27.87 -8.20 -3.27
C ASP A 73 -26.84 -9.36 -3.37
N ARG A 74 -25.54 -9.06 -3.23
CA ARG A 74 -24.44 -9.99 -3.56
C ARG A 74 -23.48 -10.17 -2.39
N PRO A 75 -23.88 -10.90 -1.33
CA PRO A 75 -23.09 -11.08 -0.11
C PRO A 75 -21.72 -11.77 -0.28
N LEU A 76 -21.45 -12.39 -1.43
CA LEU A 76 -20.14 -12.95 -1.76
C LEU A 76 -19.13 -11.88 -2.20
N LEU A 77 -19.61 -10.73 -2.72
CA LEU A 77 -18.79 -9.56 -3.02
C LEU A 77 -18.45 -8.84 -1.72
N ALA A 78 -17.36 -9.26 -1.10
CA ALA A 78 -16.91 -8.76 0.20
C ALA A 78 -15.84 -7.67 0.09
N ALA A 79 -15.27 -7.45 -1.09
CA ALA A 79 -14.21 -6.46 -1.29
C ALA A 79 -14.50 -5.50 -2.46
N LEU A 80 -14.30 -4.21 -2.21
CA LEU A 80 -14.45 -3.15 -3.20
C LEU A 80 -13.22 -2.25 -3.25
N ARG A 81 -12.71 -2.00 -4.45
CA ARG A 81 -11.77 -0.91 -4.76
C ARG A 81 -12.49 0.15 -5.59
N TRP A 82 -12.67 1.34 -5.04
CA TRP A 82 -13.41 2.42 -5.66
C TRP A 82 -12.52 3.64 -5.88
N ALA A 83 -12.22 3.94 -7.14
CA ALA A 83 -11.51 5.14 -7.54
C ALA A 83 -12.48 6.29 -7.82
N SER A 84 -12.19 7.47 -7.27
CA SER A 84 -12.97 8.70 -7.47
C SER A 84 -14.48 8.52 -7.24
N PRO A 85 -14.91 8.07 -6.04
CA PRO A 85 -16.33 7.93 -5.71
C PRO A 85 -17.08 9.28 -5.73
N PRO A 86 -18.42 9.26 -5.81
CA PRO A 86 -19.23 10.47 -5.70
C PRO A 86 -19.14 11.09 -4.29
N GLY A 87 -19.60 12.34 -4.13
CA GLY A 87 -19.47 13.07 -2.87
C GLY A 87 -20.21 12.46 -1.67
N GLU A 88 -21.29 11.72 -1.92
CA GLU A 88 -22.06 11.00 -0.90
C GLU A 88 -22.05 9.51 -1.27
N VAL A 89 -21.57 8.67 -0.36
CA VAL A 89 -21.50 7.21 -0.55
C VAL A 89 -22.18 6.52 0.61
N ASP A 90 -23.17 5.67 0.31
CA ASP A 90 -23.82 4.81 1.29
C ASP A 90 -23.60 3.34 0.96
N LEU A 91 -22.78 2.66 1.78
CA LEU A 91 -22.53 1.23 1.70
C LEU A 91 -23.07 0.49 2.93
N GLY A 92 -23.89 1.14 3.76
CA GLY A 92 -24.33 0.64 5.07
C GLY A 92 -25.13 -0.67 4.99
N ARG A 93 -25.80 -0.91 3.86
CA ARG A 93 -26.59 -2.13 3.60
C ARG A 93 -25.80 -3.25 2.92
N THR A 94 -24.56 -2.97 2.51
CA THR A 94 -23.72 -3.94 1.81
C THR A 94 -23.08 -4.95 2.78
N HIS A 95 -22.43 -5.97 2.20
CA HIS A 95 -21.74 -7.03 2.94
C HIS A 95 -20.21 -6.91 2.88
N LEU A 96 -19.68 -5.73 2.52
CA LEU A 96 -18.25 -5.55 2.38
C LEU A 96 -17.55 -5.72 3.73
N THR A 97 -16.46 -6.50 3.72
CA THR A 97 -15.48 -6.57 4.79
C THR A 97 -14.25 -5.72 4.49
N ASP A 98 -14.06 -5.36 3.21
CA ASP A 98 -12.88 -4.74 2.65
C ASP A 98 -13.25 -3.58 1.71
N LEU A 99 -12.75 -2.39 2.03
CA LEU A 99 -12.96 -1.20 1.20
C LEU A 99 -11.65 -0.47 0.96
N ILE A 100 -11.39 -0.16 -0.30
CA ILE A 100 -10.26 0.66 -0.75
C ILE A 100 -10.81 1.86 -1.50
N ILE A 101 -10.51 3.07 -1.03
CA ILE A 101 -10.85 4.32 -1.71
C ILE A 101 -9.59 4.95 -2.29
N GLU A 102 -9.66 5.35 -3.57
CA GLU A 102 -8.57 5.99 -4.30
C GLU A 102 -9.02 7.31 -4.90
N GLY A 103 -8.07 8.24 -5.07
CA GLY A 103 -8.38 9.58 -5.61
C GLY A 103 -9.02 10.50 -4.57
N PRO A 104 -9.87 11.45 -4.99
CA PRO A 104 -10.60 12.31 -4.07
C PRO A 104 -11.55 11.49 -3.18
N GLY A 105 -11.45 11.68 -1.86
CA GLY A 105 -12.39 11.07 -0.92
C GLY A 105 -13.78 11.69 -1.03
N PRO A 106 -14.85 10.91 -0.77
CA PRO A 106 -16.21 11.45 -0.66
C PRO A 106 -16.30 12.41 0.53
N ARG A 107 -17.26 13.35 0.53
CA ARG A 107 -17.51 14.16 1.73
C ARG A 107 -18.05 13.29 2.86
N ARG A 108 -18.98 12.38 2.53
CA ARG A 108 -19.59 11.48 3.50
C ARG A 108 -19.57 10.04 3.00
N LEU A 109 -19.13 9.13 3.87
CA LEU A 109 -19.02 7.70 3.61
C LEU A 109 -19.71 6.89 4.71
N VAL A 110 -20.81 6.21 4.40
CA VAL A 110 -21.46 5.26 5.33
C VAL A 110 -20.87 3.88 5.10
N LEU A 111 -20.25 3.31 6.13
CA LEU A 111 -19.64 1.98 6.06
C LEU A 111 -20.63 0.88 6.42
N PRO A 112 -20.50 -0.32 5.83
CA PRO A 112 -21.24 -1.47 6.31
C PRO A 112 -20.80 -1.83 7.74
N PRO A 113 -21.72 -2.30 8.59
CA PRO A 113 -21.44 -2.57 10.00
C PRO A 113 -20.40 -3.68 10.22
N GLY A 114 -20.20 -4.54 9.22
CA GLY A 114 -19.23 -5.64 9.24
C GLY A 114 -17.88 -5.31 8.60
N LEU A 115 -17.61 -4.05 8.24
CA LEU A 115 -16.34 -3.69 7.61
C LEU A 115 -15.17 -3.94 8.58
N MET A 116 -14.14 -4.64 8.09
CA MET A 116 -12.94 -4.98 8.87
C MET A 116 -11.71 -4.20 8.41
N ARG A 117 -11.62 -3.86 7.12
CA ARG A 117 -10.44 -3.19 6.55
C ARG A 117 -10.87 -2.02 5.68
N LEU A 118 -10.37 -0.83 6.02
CA LEU A 118 -10.55 0.39 5.24
C LEU A 118 -9.20 0.95 4.85
N LYS A 119 -8.95 1.10 3.54
CA LYS A 119 -7.73 1.72 3.02
C LYS A 119 -8.08 3.00 2.27
N LEU A 120 -7.58 4.12 2.73
CA LEU A 120 -7.72 5.44 2.11
C LEU A 120 -6.39 5.79 1.44
N LEU A 121 -6.32 5.53 0.14
CA LEU A 121 -5.09 5.65 -0.65
C LEU A 121 -4.93 7.03 -1.31
N GLY A 122 -6.00 7.81 -1.37
CA GLY A 122 -6.02 9.20 -1.83
C GLY A 122 -6.37 10.16 -0.72
N GLU A 123 -7.21 11.15 -1.00
CA GLU A 123 -7.72 12.09 0.01
C GLU A 123 -8.73 11.38 0.93
N PRO A 124 -8.64 11.54 2.26
CA PRO A 124 -9.59 10.93 3.18
C PRO A 124 -10.98 11.58 3.07
N PRO A 125 -12.07 10.85 3.40
CA PRO A 125 -13.38 11.45 3.56
C PRO A 125 -13.42 12.51 4.67
N GLU A 126 -14.35 13.45 4.60
CA GLU A 126 -14.57 14.43 5.67
C GLU A 126 -15.31 13.79 6.86
N GLU A 127 -16.37 13.04 6.56
CA GLU A 127 -17.21 12.31 7.51
C GLU A 127 -17.33 10.84 7.14
N VAL A 128 -17.18 9.98 8.14
CA VAL A 128 -17.41 8.54 8.02
C VAL A 128 -18.44 8.12 9.06
N VAL A 129 -19.51 7.47 8.62
CA VAL A 129 -20.47 6.83 9.52
C VAL A 129 -20.07 5.37 9.65
N ALA A 130 -19.48 5.02 10.79
CA ALA A 130 -18.99 3.69 11.09
C ALA A 130 -19.63 3.12 12.37
N ALA A 131 -19.81 1.80 12.42
CA ALA A 131 -20.23 1.15 13.65
C ALA A 131 -19.17 1.33 14.75
N ALA A 132 -19.60 1.75 15.95
CA ALA A 132 -18.74 2.00 17.10
C ALA A 132 -17.51 2.87 16.75
N ASP A 133 -17.72 3.93 15.96
CA ASP A 133 -16.68 4.88 15.51
C ASP A 133 -15.45 4.19 14.89
N GLY A 134 -15.65 3.08 14.18
CA GLY A 134 -14.58 2.36 13.50
C GLY A 134 -13.76 1.42 14.40
N ARG A 135 -14.22 1.12 15.62
CA ARG A 135 -13.51 0.26 16.60
C ARG A 135 -12.97 -1.06 16.06
N TRP A 136 -13.65 -1.65 15.09
CA TRP A 136 -13.31 -2.95 14.50
C TRP A 136 -12.60 -2.86 13.16
N VAL A 137 -12.32 -1.64 12.71
CA VAL A 137 -11.69 -1.38 11.41
C VAL A 137 -10.18 -1.26 11.59
N HIS A 138 -9.43 -2.04 10.81
CA HIS A 138 -8.04 -1.72 10.50
C HIS A 138 -8.06 -0.59 9.47
N LEU A 139 -7.61 0.58 9.89
CA LEU A 139 -7.52 1.77 9.05
C LEU A 139 -6.11 1.90 8.46
N LEU A 140 -6.00 2.05 7.14
CA LEU A 140 -4.77 2.49 6.47
C LEU A 140 -4.98 3.85 5.83
N LEU A 141 -4.12 4.82 6.16
CA LEU A 141 -4.11 6.16 5.57
C LEU A 141 -2.78 6.42 4.85
N ARG A 142 -2.84 6.81 3.57
CA ARG A 142 -1.67 7.34 2.84
C ARG A 142 -1.56 8.85 2.89
N SER A 143 -2.69 9.55 2.94
CA SER A 143 -2.74 11.01 3.04
C SER A 143 -3.34 11.40 4.39
N CYS A 144 -2.48 11.54 5.39
CA CYS A 144 -2.90 11.85 6.76
C CYS A 144 -2.88 13.34 7.10
N HIS A 145 -2.66 14.25 6.14
CA HIS A 145 -2.53 15.69 6.42
C HIS A 145 -3.81 16.34 7.00
N ARG A 146 -4.97 15.72 6.85
CA ARG A 146 -6.25 16.13 7.47
C ARG A 146 -6.58 15.36 8.76
N GLY A 147 -5.69 14.47 9.20
CA GLY A 147 -5.93 13.55 10.31
C GLY A 147 -6.84 12.38 9.97
N VAL A 148 -7.26 11.65 11.00
CA VAL A 148 -8.23 10.56 10.87
C VAL A 148 -9.62 11.17 10.61
N PRO A 149 -10.42 10.64 9.66
CA PRO A 149 -11.77 11.13 9.41
C PRO A 149 -12.66 11.11 10.65
N SER A 150 -13.59 12.07 10.71
CA SER A 150 -14.61 12.07 11.76
C SER A 150 -15.46 10.79 11.69
N GLY A 151 -15.82 10.24 12.86
CA GLY A 151 -16.51 8.95 12.99
C GLY A 151 -15.60 7.71 12.84
N LEU A 152 -14.28 7.91 12.76
CA LEU A 152 -13.27 6.86 12.91
C LEU A 152 -12.36 7.06 14.14
N HIS A 153 -12.77 7.80 15.18
CA HIS A 153 -11.90 8.00 16.36
C HIS A 153 -11.83 6.78 17.30
N GLY A 154 -12.68 5.78 17.08
CA GLY A 154 -12.68 4.54 17.84
C GLY A 154 -11.66 3.49 17.37
N VAL A 155 -10.90 3.74 16.29
CA VAL A 155 -9.99 2.71 15.72
C VAL A 155 -8.99 2.22 16.75
N ARG A 156 -8.66 0.94 16.62
CA ARG A 156 -7.68 0.26 17.47
C ARG A 156 -6.40 -0.12 16.74
N ASP A 157 -6.48 -0.27 15.42
CA ASP A 157 -5.34 -0.60 14.57
C ASP A 157 -5.25 0.39 13.41
N LEU A 158 -4.14 1.12 13.37
CA LEU A 158 -3.88 2.19 12.42
C LEU A 158 -2.55 1.96 11.70
N THR A 159 -2.59 2.04 10.38
CA THR A 159 -1.41 2.10 9.52
C THR A 159 -1.34 3.46 8.83
N LEU A 160 -0.21 4.14 8.97
CA LEU A 160 0.07 5.42 8.33
C LEU A 160 1.26 5.28 7.38
N ASP A 161 1.05 5.60 6.10
CA ASP A 161 2.15 5.89 5.19
C ASP A 161 2.39 7.41 5.21
N VAL A 162 3.61 7.85 5.54
CA VAL A 162 3.92 9.27 5.78
C VAL A 162 5.15 9.69 4.96
N ALA A 163 5.03 10.75 4.18
CA ALA A 163 6.14 11.22 3.35
C ALA A 163 7.23 12.00 4.11
N ARG A 164 6.89 12.56 5.28
CA ARG A 164 7.76 13.42 6.11
C ARG A 164 7.46 13.16 7.59
N ASP A 165 7.73 14.14 8.45
CA ASP A 165 7.34 14.08 9.85
C ASP A 165 5.86 13.77 9.99
N LEU A 166 5.55 12.82 10.89
CA LEU A 166 4.17 12.50 11.24
C LEU A 166 3.62 13.64 12.11
N PRO A 167 2.61 14.39 11.67
CA PRO A 167 2.05 15.47 12.47
C PRO A 167 1.30 14.91 13.68
N GLY A 168 1.50 15.49 14.87
CA GLY A 168 0.81 15.06 16.09
C GLY A 168 -0.72 15.09 15.97
N ALA A 169 -1.24 16.10 15.26
CA ALA A 169 -2.67 16.27 14.98
C ALA A 169 -3.35 15.08 14.30
N VAL A 170 -2.59 14.21 13.62
CA VAL A 170 -3.12 12.99 13.01
C VAL A 170 -3.57 11.98 14.06
N LEU A 171 -2.90 11.97 15.22
CA LEU A 171 -3.12 11.02 16.30
C LEU A 171 -4.02 11.60 17.41
N ASP A 172 -4.37 12.88 17.31
CA ASP A 172 -5.21 13.56 18.30
C ASP A 172 -6.59 12.91 18.39
N GLY A 173 -7.07 12.69 19.62
CA GLY A 173 -8.39 12.11 19.88
C GLY A 173 -8.48 10.59 19.70
N LEU A 174 -7.42 9.90 19.25
CA LEU A 174 -7.40 8.44 19.10
C LEU A 174 -7.15 7.71 20.43
N THR A 175 -8.02 7.91 21.40
CA THR A 175 -7.86 7.38 22.77
C THR A 175 -7.97 5.86 22.87
N GLU A 176 -8.59 5.23 21.87
CA GLU A 176 -8.80 3.78 21.80
C GLU A 176 -7.69 3.04 21.03
N LEU A 177 -6.73 3.76 20.45
CA LEU A 177 -5.69 3.16 19.61
C LEU A 177 -4.82 2.19 20.42
N GLU A 178 -4.71 0.94 19.96
CA GLU A 178 -3.98 -0.15 20.62
C GLU A 178 -2.69 -0.51 19.85
N SER A 179 -2.75 -0.42 18.51
CA SER A 179 -1.69 -0.74 17.56
C SER A 179 -1.50 0.39 16.54
N LEU A 180 -0.25 0.81 16.34
CA LEU A 180 0.13 1.80 15.33
C LEU A 180 1.31 1.27 14.51
N LEU A 181 1.14 1.23 13.19
CA LEU A 181 2.23 1.09 12.24
C LEU A 181 2.45 2.40 11.50
N VAL A 182 3.68 2.92 11.53
CA VAL A 182 4.08 4.08 10.72
C VAL A 182 5.15 3.66 9.74
N ARG A 183 4.90 3.85 8.45
CA ARG A 183 5.87 3.68 7.38
C ARG A 183 6.22 5.02 6.78
N TRP A 184 7.49 5.39 6.83
CA TRP A 184 7.95 6.57 6.13
C TRP A 184 8.29 6.25 4.68
N THR A 185 7.64 6.94 3.75
CA THR A 185 7.98 6.86 2.32
C THR A 185 9.08 7.86 1.93
N GLY A 186 9.51 8.68 2.89
CA GLY A 186 10.58 9.66 2.74
C GLY A 186 11.63 9.56 3.85
N PRO A 187 12.88 9.93 3.55
CA PRO A 187 14.07 9.57 4.33
C PRO A 187 14.22 10.18 5.74
N TYR A 188 13.44 11.19 6.10
CA TYR A 188 13.71 12.01 7.30
C TYR A 188 12.56 12.13 8.28
N GLY A 189 11.47 11.39 8.08
CA GLY A 189 10.30 11.58 8.92
C GLY A 189 10.54 11.22 10.39
N GLY A 190 10.21 12.17 11.25
CA GLY A 190 10.16 12.00 12.70
C GLY A 190 8.79 11.53 13.18
N PHE A 191 8.78 10.98 14.40
CA PHE A 191 7.57 10.65 15.13
C PHE A 191 7.16 11.85 15.99
N PRO A 192 5.86 12.18 16.11
CA PRO A 192 5.42 13.31 16.92
C PRO A 192 5.70 12.99 18.39
N GLY A 193 6.55 13.78 19.03
CA GLY A 193 6.67 13.75 20.48
C GLY A 193 5.37 14.24 21.15
N ALA A 194 5.19 13.89 22.43
CA ALA A 194 4.12 14.39 23.31
C ALA A 194 2.66 14.03 22.94
N VAL A 195 2.42 13.07 22.05
CA VAL A 195 1.06 12.56 21.81
C VAL A 195 0.64 11.62 22.94
N VAL A 196 -0.56 11.84 23.50
CA VAL A 196 -1.13 11.00 24.56
C VAL A 196 -2.02 9.93 23.94
N LEU A 197 -1.50 8.71 23.87
CA LEU A 197 -2.23 7.53 23.38
C LEU A 197 -2.37 6.52 24.51
N PRO A 198 -3.40 6.65 25.37
CA PRO A 198 -3.46 5.95 26.66
C PRO A 198 -3.60 4.43 26.55
N ARG A 199 -4.01 3.92 25.38
CA ARG A 199 -4.16 2.48 25.13
C ARG A 199 -3.12 1.89 24.18
N LEU A 200 -2.24 2.72 23.61
CA LEU A 200 -1.26 2.25 22.65
C LEU A 200 -0.25 1.37 23.36
N HIS A 201 -0.18 0.11 22.96
CA HIS A 201 0.77 -0.85 23.51
C HIS A 201 1.64 -1.50 22.45
N SER A 202 1.30 -1.39 21.17
CA SER A 202 2.09 -1.92 20.06
C SER A 202 2.44 -0.81 19.08
N LEU A 203 3.74 -0.57 18.88
CA LEU A 203 4.25 0.40 17.92
C LEU A 203 5.23 -0.27 16.96
N GLU A 204 4.93 -0.18 15.66
CA GLU A 204 5.82 -0.61 14.59
C GLU A 204 6.21 0.60 13.71
N LEU A 205 7.51 0.76 13.49
CA LEU A 205 8.10 1.86 12.74
C LEU A 205 8.95 1.31 11.60
N ILE A 206 8.65 1.73 10.37
CA ILE A 206 9.38 1.34 9.16
C ILE A 206 10.00 2.60 8.54
N ASP A 207 11.31 2.58 8.28
CA ASP A 207 12.09 3.71 7.78
C ASP A 207 12.16 4.90 8.75
N ALA A 208 12.30 4.59 10.03
CA ALA A 208 12.31 5.51 11.16
C ALA A 208 13.63 6.31 11.32
N TYR A 209 14.30 6.68 10.23
CA TYR A 209 15.62 7.33 10.29
C TYR A 209 15.60 8.75 10.87
N GLY A 210 14.42 9.39 10.93
CA GLY A 210 14.20 10.68 11.59
C GLY A 210 13.79 10.59 13.06
N VAL A 211 13.45 9.40 13.57
CA VAL A 211 12.92 9.20 14.93
C VAL A 211 14.00 9.35 16.00
N GLU A 212 13.65 10.00 17.10
CA GLU A 212 14.48 10.13 18.30
C GLU A 212 13.89 9.30 19.45
N ALA A 213 14.74 8.83 20.35
CA ALA A 213 14.27 8.02 21.49
C ALA A 213 13.27 8.81 22.34
N SER A 214 13.51 10.10 22.58
CA SER A 214 12.66 10.97 23.42
C SER A 214 11.26 11.22 22.85
N THR A 215 11.04 11.02 21.55
CA THR A 215 9.71 11.22 20.94
C THR A 215 8.82 9.99 21.07
N LEU A 216 9.37 8.84 21.46
CA LEU A 216 8.62 7.58 21.52
C LEU A 216 7.73 7.49 22.78
N PRO A 217 6.52 6.92 22.69
CA PRO A 217 5.62 6.71 23.84
C PRO A 217 6.24 5.83 24.94
N GLU A 218 5.93 6.09 26.20
CA GLU A 218 6.53 5.36 27.33
C GLU A 218 5.82 4.04 27.65
N SER A 219 4.49 3.98 27.51
CA SER A 219 3.65 2.87 27.98
C SER A 219 3.42 1.77 26.93
N LEU A 220 4.47 1.32 26.27
CA LEU A 220 4.38 0.24 25.26
C LEU A 220 4.51 -1.15 25.90
N ARG A 221 4.06 -2.19 25.19
CA ARG A 221 4.43 -3.60 25.41
C ARG A 221 5.36 -4.10 24.32
N TYR A 222 5.17 -3.61 23.10
CA TYR A 222 5.95 -3.99 21.93
C TYR A 222 6.38 -2.73 21.16
N LEU A 223 7.68 -2.65 20.87
CA LEU A 223 8.26 -1.68 19.96
C LEU A 223 9.09 -2.41 18.91
N ARG A 224 8.67 -2.34 17.65
CA ARG A 224 9.45 -2.83 16.51
C ARG A 224 9.89 -1.65 15.65
N VAL A 225 11.18 -1.59 15.34
CA VAL A 225 11.75 -0.59 14.45
C VAL A 225 12.55 -1.30 13.37
N ASN A 226 12.13 -1.14 12.12
CA ASN A 226 12.89 -1.56 10.95
C ASN A 226 13.36 -0.32 10.18
N GLY A 227 14.68 -0.13 10.07
CA GLY A 227 15.25 1.09 9.52
C GLY A 227 15.38 2.18 10.60
N LEU A 228 16.59 2.32 11.15
CA LEU A 228 16.94 3.36 12.14
C LEU A 228 18.39 3.81 11.91
N ARG A 229 18.74 5.03 12.31
CA ARG A 229 20.16 5.44 12.37
C ARG A 229 20.90 4.61 13.43
N SER A 230 22.02 3.99 13.08
CA SER A 230 22.83 3.21 14.03
C SER A 230 23.26 4.04 15.25
N SER A 231 23.53 5.34 15.06
CA SER A 231 23.87 6.30 16.12
C SER A 231 22.74 6.50 17.14
N ARG A 232 21.48 6.20 16.79
CA ARG A 232 20.29 6.35 17.64
C ARG A 232 19.81 5.03 18.26
N SER A 233 20.21 3.88 17.72
CA SER A 233 19.76 2.55 18.17
C SER A 233 19.98 2.32 19.68
N ARG A 234 21.14 2.75 20.20
CA ARG A 234 21.45 2.62 21.63
C ARG A 234 20.48 3.42 22.51
N ALA A 235 20.19 4.66 22.14
CA ALA A 235 19.29 5.53 22.90
C ALA A 235 17.87 4.97 22.95
N VAL A 236 17.37 4.44 21.82
CA VAL A 236 16.04 3.79 21.76
C VAL A 236 15.97 2.59 22.70
N ARG A 237 16.98 1.70 22.66
CA ARG A 237 17.02 0.53 23.56
C ARG A 237 17.13 0.93 25.04
N GLN A 238 17.94 1.95 25.33
CA GLN A 238 18.12 2.45 26.70
C GLN A 238 16.85 3.07 27.28
N ARG A 239 16.02 3.72 26.46
CA ARG A 239 14.75 4.31 26.90
C ARG A 239 13.82 3.31 27.59
N TYR A 240 13.79 2.07 27.12
CA TYR A 240 12.92 1.01 27.65
C TYR A 240 13.68 -0.01 28.50
N GLN A 241 14.94 0.28 28.85
CA GLN A 241 15.72 -0.62 29.68
C GLN A 241 15.10 -0.72 31.08
N GLY A 242 14.72 -1.93 31.49
CA GLY A 242 14.07 -2.19 32.78
C GLY A 242 12.55 -1.99 32.79
N ALA A 243 11.95 -1.59 31.67
CA ALA A 243 10.51 -1.63 31.46
C ALA A 243 10.07 -2.99 30.90
N ASP A 244 8.80 -3.35 31.08
CA ASP A 244 8.19 -4.56 30.50
C ASP A 244 7.82 -4.34 29.01
N VAL A 245 8.82 -3.96 28.20
CA VAL A 245 8.66 -3.66 26.78
C VAL A 245 9.61 -4.53 25.97
N VAL A 246 9.06 -5.26 25.00
CA VAL A 246 9.85 -5.99 24.00
C VAL A 246 10.28 -5.02 22.91
N VAL A 247 11.59 -4.74 22.83
CA VAL A 247 12.18 -3.84 21.84
C VAL A 247 12.97 -4.60 20.78
N GLU A 248 12.47 -4.59 19.54
CA GLU A 248 13.14 -5.12 18.36
C GLU A 248 13.63 -3.98 17.46
N VAL A 249 14.94 -3.89 17.22
CA VAL A 249 15.50 -2.96 16.23
C VAL A 249 16.27 -3.76 15.18
N ARG A 250 15.86 -3.62 13.91
CA ARG A 250 16.46 -4.24 12.72
C ARG A 250 16.79 -3.17 11.67
N GLY A 251 17.64 -3.51 10.69
CA GLY A 251 17.97 -2.61 9.57
C GLY A 251 18.63 -1.29 9.99
N ALA A 252 19.41 -1.29 11.09
CA ALA A 252 20.03 -0.05 11.58
C ALA A 252 21.22 0.36 10.69
N LYS A 253 21.15 1.53 10.05
CA LYS A 253 22.15 2.00 9.08
C LYS A 253 22.99 3.15 9.61
N SER A 254 24.28 3.15 9.27
CA SER A 254 25.19 4.24 9.62
C SER A 254 24.83 5.54 8.91
N ASP A 255 25.12 6.68 9.53
CA ASP A 255 24.88 8.00 8.93
C ASP A 255 25.61 8.16 7.58
N ARG A 256 26.81 7.56 7.46
CA ARG A 256 27.57 7.53 6.20
C ARG A 256 26.85 6.75 5.10
N TRP A 257 26.26 5.60 5.43
CA TRP A 257 25.51 4.80 4.45
C TRP A 257 24.26 5.56 3.98
N LEU A 258 23.52 6.11 4.93
CA LEU A 258 22.30 6.86 4.66
C LEU A 258 22.59 8.11 3.82
N ALA A 259 23.66 8.85 4.10
CA ALA A 259 24.02 10.04 3.31
C ALA A 259 24.12 9.80 1.80
N GLY A 260 24.43 8.57 1.35
CA GLY A 260 24.49 8.21 -0.05
C GLY A 260 23.33 7.36 -0.59
N ASN A 261 22.52 6.74 0.28
CA ASN A 261 21.57 5.69 -0.13
C ASN A 261 20.17 5.83 0.48
N ILE A 262 19.85 6.93 1.15
CA ILE A 262 18.57 7.06 1.86
C ILE A 262 17.36 6.99 0.93
N ASP A 263 17.48 7.52 -0.29
CA ASP A 263 16.45 7.46 -1.33
C ASP A 263 16.62 6.26 -2.27
N ASN A 264 17.55 5.34 -1.97
CA ASN A 264 17.76 4.15 -2.78
C ASN A 264 16.75 3.07 -2.34
N PRO A 265 15.90 2.56 -3.24
CA PRO A 265 14.92 1.53 -2.91
C PRO A 265 15.58 0.20 -2.53
N LEU A 266 16.83 -0.04 -2.95
CA LEU A 266 17.57 -1.28 -2.67
C LEU A 266 18.48 -1.17 -1.45
N ARG A 267 18.39 -0.08 -0.66
CA ARG A 267 19.29 0.21 0.47
C ARG A 267 19.31 -0.85 1.56
N ASP A 268 18.25 -1.67 1.64
CA ASP A 268 18.08 -2.68 2.68
C ASP A 268 18.70 -4.03 2.32
N TRP A 269 19.06 -4.25 1.06
CA TRP A 269 19.77 -5.45 0.62
C TRP A 269 21.14 -5.63 1.31
N VAL A 270 21.73 -4.52 1.78
CA VAL A 270 22.99 -4.51 2.52
C VAL A 270 22.90 -5.20 3.89
N ASP A 271 21.69 -5.36 4.44
CA ASP A 271 21.48 -6.00 5.73
C ASP A 271 21.72 -7.52 5.66
N ASP A 272 21.47 -8.13 4.51
CA ASP A 272 21.62 -9.57 4.28
C ASP A 272 22.92 -9.91 3.54
N ASP A 273 23.22 -9.20 2.44
CA ASP A 273 24.53 -9.26 1.77
C ASP A 273 25.09 -7.85 1.59
N LYS A 274 26.09 -7.52 2.40
CA LYS A 274 26.73 -6.21 2.36
C LYS A 274 27.36 -5.89 1.00
N ARG A 275 27.98 -6.86 0.33
CA ARG A 275 28.67 -6.63 -0.95
C ARG A 275 27.66 -6.54 -2.08
N GLY A 276 26.74 -7.50 -2.17
CA GLY A 276 25.69 -7.53 -3.19
C GLY A 276 24.76 -6.33 -3.07
N GLY A 277 24.28 -6.00 -1.86
CA GLY A 277 23.46 -4.82 -1.61
C GLY A 277 24.18 -3.49 -1.91
N THR A 278 25.48 -3.38 -1.62
CA THR A 278 26.28 -2.19 -2.04
C THR A 278 26.38 -2.07 -3.56
N ALA A 279 26.59 -3.19 -4.25
CA ALA A 279 26.63 -3.21 -5.71
C ALA A 279 25.26 -2.84 -6.32
N ALA A 280 24.17 -3.39 -5.79
CA ALA A 280 22.80 -3.10 -6.23
C ALA A 280 22.46 -1.61 -6.02
N CYS A 281 22.81 -1.05 -4.86
CA CYS A 281 22.63 0.38 -4.60
C CYS A 281 23.41 1.24 -5.60
N LYS A 282 24.66 0.87 -5.90
CA LYS A 282 25.49 1.57 -6.89
C LYS A 282 24.88 1.50 -8.29
N ALA A 283 24.44 0.32 -8.74
CA ALA A 283 23.80 0.13 -10.04
C ALA A 283 22.54 1.01 -10.17
N TYR A 284 21.68 1.01 -9.14
CA TYR A 284 20.51 1.89 -9.12
C TYR A 284 20.89 3.38 -9.16
N ALA A 285 21.89 3.81 -8.38
CA ALA A 285 22.31 5.21 -8.35
C ALA A 285 22.87 5.68 -9.71
N GLU A 286 23.62 4.82 -10.40
CA GLU A 286 24.13 5.08 -11.75
C GLU A 286 23.00 5.18 -12.77
N ALA A 287 22.03 4.27 -12.73
CA ALA A 287 20.85 4.30 -13.58
C ALA A 287 19.99 5.55 -13.31
N ALA A 288 19.71 5.86 -12.04
CA ALA A 288 18.95 7.02 -11.62
C ALA A 288 19.57 8.35 -12.09
N ARG A 289 20.91 8.45 -12.05
CA ARG A 289 21.66 9.61 -12.56
C ARG A 289 21.60 9.68 -14.08
N ALA A 290 21.77 8.56 -14.78
CA ALA A 290 21.70 8.52 -16.24
C ALA A 290 20.30 8.88 -16.76
N ILE A 291 19.24 8.33 -16.16
CA ILE A 291 17.85 8.71 -16.45
C ILE A 291 17.60 10.20 -16.16
N GLY A 292 18.09 10.71 -15.02
CA GLY A 292 17.93 12.12 -14.67
C GLY A 292 18.65 13.10 -15.60
N ALA A 293 19.62 12.64 -16.38
CA ALA A 293 20.32 13.43 -17.40
C ALA A 293 19.62 13.42 -18.76
N LEU A 294 18.59 12.59 -18.96
CA LEU A 294 17.79 12.59 -20.17
C LEU A 294 16.86 13.81 -20.18
N SER A 295 16.79 14.53 -21.31
CA SER A 295 15.84 15.62 -21.46
C SER A 295 14.43 15.05 -21.67
N ALA A 296 13.47 15.48 -20.88
CA ALA A 296 12.06 15.11 -21.05
C ALA A 296 11.46 15.64 -22.37
N GLU A 297 12.11 16.63 -22.99
CA GLU A 297 11.70 17.22 -24.27
C GLU A 297 12.31 16.51 -25.48
N ASP A 298 13.23 15.55 -25.26
CA ASP A 298 13.84 14.77 -26.34
C ASP A 298 12.89 13.64 -26.80
N PRO A 299 12.44 13.63 -28.07
CA PRO A 299 11.65 12.54 -28.63
C PRO A 299 12.36 11.17 -28.56
N GLY A 300 13.69 11.14 -28.44
CA GLY A 300 14.51 9.94 -28.24
C GLY A 300 14.67 9.50 -26.78
N ALA A 301 14.12 10.23 -25.80
CA ALA A 301 14.33 9.96 -24.38
C ALA A 301 13.93 8.54 -23.96
N VAL A 302 12.82 8.01 -24.47
CA VAL A 302 12.37 6.63 -24.19
C VAL A 302 13.34 5.59 -24.77
N ALA A 303 13.81 5.79 -26.00
CA ALA A 303 14.78 4.89 -26.62
C ALA A 303 16.13 4.92 -25.89
N ASN A 304 16.57 6.09 -25.45
CA ASN A 304 17.77 6.26 -24.63
C ASN A 304 17.61 5.63 -23.24
N ALA A 305 16.43 5.75 -22.62
CA ALA A 305 16.11 5.14 -21.34
C ALA A 305 16.15 3.61 -21.39
N ARG A 306 15.71 3.00 -22.50
CA ARG A 306 15.77 1.54 -22.70
C ARG A 306 17.17 0.98 -22.44
N GLY A 307 18.21 1.63 -22.97
CA GLY A 307 19.61 1.18 -22.78
C GLY A 307 20.11 1.33 -21.33
N VAL A 308 19.67 2.36 -20.61
CA VAL A 308 19.98 2.55 -19.19
C VAL A 308 19.29 1.49 -18.33
N LEU A 309 18.01 1.24 -18.60
CA LEU A 309 17.19 0.27 -17.88
C LEU A 309 17.66 -1.17 -18.13
N LEU A 310 18.02 -1.52 -19.36
CA LEU A 310 18.61 -2.82 -19.68
C LEU A 310 19.89 -3.06 -18.88
N ARG A 311 20.82 -2.09 -18.89
CA ARG A 311 22.07 -2.20 -18.12
C ARG A 311 21.82 -2.36 -16.63
N PHE A 312 20.82 -1.67 -16.09
CA PHE A 312 20.45 -1.83 -14.69
C PHE A 312 20.01 -3.28 -14.38
N VAL A 313 19.18 -3.89 -15.23
CA VAL A 313 18.77 -5.30 -15.08
C VAL A 313 19.95 -6.25 -15.25
N GLU A 314 20.82 -6.02 -16.24
CA GLU A 314 22.05 -6.82 -16.44
C GLU A 314 22.98 -6.78 -15.22
N GLU A 315 23.14 -5.62 -14.58
CA GLU A 315 23.89 -5.50 -13.33
C GLU A 315 23.23 -6.28 -12.19
N LEU A 316 21.90 -6.28 -12.08
CA LEU A 316 21.18 -7.08 -11.10
C LEU A 316 21.33 -8.59 -11.37
N ASN A 317 21.21 -9.04 -12.62
CA ASN A 317 21.48 -10.43 -13.01
C ASN A 317 22.90 -10.84 -12.60
N SER A 318 23.90 -9.99 -12.88
CA SER A 318 25.29 -10.26 -12.51
C SER A 318 25.54 -10.23 -10.99
N ILE A 319 24.79 -9.41 -10.25
CA ILE A 319 24.84 -9.42 -8.78
C ILE A 319 24.26 -10.75 -8.27
N ASP A 320 23.12 -11.18 -8.80
CA ASP A 320 22.51 -12.44 -8.37
C ASP A 320 23.38 -13.66 -8.71
N GLU A 321 23.93 -13.73 -9.92
CA GLU A 321 24.86 -14.81 -10.31
C GLU A 321 26.05 -14.94 -9.34
N ARG A 322 26.52 -13.81 -8.78
CA ARG A 322 27.67 -13.79 -7.87
C ARG A 322 27.33 -13.97 -6.40
N HIS A 323 26.12 -13.57 -5.99
CA HIS A 323 25.72 -13.46 -4.58
C HIS A 323 24.56 -14.38 -4.18
N GLU A 324 23.83 -14.94 -5.16
CA GLU A 324 22.63 -15.78 -5.00
C GLU A 324 21.64 -15.16 -4.00
N MET A 325 21.46 -13.84 -4.08
CA MET A 325 20.76 -13.08 -3.05
C MET A 325 19.36 -12.65 -3.45
N ILE A 326 18.99 -12.67 -4.74
CA ILE A 326 17.70 -12.16 -5.21
C ILE A 326 16.64 -13.26 -5.07
N ASP A 327 16.09 -13.37 -3.87
CA ASP A 327 14.96 -14.24 -3.57
C ASP A 327 13.63 -13.66 -4.10
N THR A 328 12.52 -14.35 -3.81
CA THR A 328 11.18 -13.91 -4.24
C THR A 328 10.82 -12.50 -3.77
N LEU A 329 11.25 -12.08 -2.57
CA LEU A 329 10.98 -10.74 -2.07
C LEU A 329 11.83 -9.71 -2.81
N ARG A 330 13.13 -9.98 -2.97
CA ARG A 330 14.04 -9.06 -3.67
C ARG A 330 13.74 -8.94 -5.17
N ARG A 331 13.14 -9.96 -5.79
CA ARG A 331 12.58 -9.85 -7.15
C ARG A 331 11.52 -8.76 -7.26
N GLU A 332 10.62 -8.69 -6.29
CA GLU A 332 9.57 -7.67 -6.24
C GLU A 332 10.18 -6.28 -6.04
N GLU A 333 11.12 -6.13 -5.10
CA GLU A 333 11.83 -4.88 -4.83
C GLU A 333 12.67 -4.39 -6.04
N ALA A 334 13.32 -5.32 -6.75
CA ALA A 334 14.03 -5.03 -8.00
C ALA A 334 13.07 -4.52 -9.08
N GLY A 335 11.90 -5.15 -9.19
CA GLY A 335 10.82 -4.71 -10.09
C GLY A 335 10.34 -3.31 -9.74
N GLU A 336 10.05 -3.04 -8.46
CA GLU A 336 9.64 -1.70 -8.01
C GLU A 336 10.69 -0.63 -8.32
N ALA A 337 11.97 -0.93 -8.07
CA ALA A 337 13.08 -0.04 -8.41
C ALA A 337 13.17 0.23 -9.92
N PHE A 338 13.05 -0.82 -10.74
CA PHE A 338 13.04 -0.71 -12.20
C PHE A 338 11.85 0.14 -12.70
N PHE A 339 10.63 -0.15 -12.24
CA PHE A 339 9.43 0.59 -12.65
C PHE A 339 9.48 2.05 -12.19
N GLY A 340 10.08 2.32 -11.03
CA GLY A 340 10.38 3.68 -10.58
C GLY A 340 11.27 4.45 -11.55
N LEU A 341 12.36 3.82 -12.02
CA LEU A 341 13.26 4.41 -13.02
C LEU A 341 12.55 4.59 -14.38
N ALA A 342 11.82 3.59 -14.84
CA ALA A 342 11.08 3.63 -16.10
C ALA A 342 10.03 4.74 -16.13
N LYS A 343 9.26 4.87 -15.04
CA LYS A 343 8.29 5.97 -14.86
C LYS A 343 8.96 7.33 -14.91
N ARG A 344 10.11 7.50 -14.25
CA ARG A 344 10.88 8.77 -14.29
C ARG A 344 11.36 9.12 -15.69
N ALA A 345 11.61 8.11 -16.52
CA ALA A 345 12.01 8.26 -17.91
C ALA A 345 10.82 8.43 -18.88
N GLY A 346 9.58 8.43 -18.38
CA GLY A 346 8.38 8.53 -19.22
C GLY A 346 8.03 7.26 -20.00
N VAL A 347 8.62 6.11 -19.65
CA VAL A 347 8.32 4.83 -20.31
C VAL A 347 6.92 4.36 -19.91
N PRO A 348 6.04 3.98 -20.85
CA PRO A 348 4.74 3.41 -20.54
C PRO A 348 4.85 2.15 -19.67
N ALA A 349 3.97 2.01 -18.68
CA ALA A 349 4.03 0.90 -17.73
C ALA A 349 3.94 -0.49 -18.39
N THR A 350 3.14 -0.63 -19.45
CA THR A 350 3.00 -1.88 -20.22
C THR A 350 4.30 -2.26 -20.92
N GLU A 351 5.00 -1.27 -21.49
CA GLU A 351 6.27 -1.46 -22.18
C GLU A 351 7.39 -1.77 -21.18
N ALA A 352 7.44 -1.04 -20.06
CA ALA A 352 8.39 -1.32 -18.98
C ALA A 352 8.20 -2.74 -18.42
N GLY A 353 6.95 -3.20 -18.28
CA GLY A 353 6.62 -4.56 -17.85
C GLY A 353 7.21 -5.62 -18.77
N ALA A 354 6.98 -5.49 -20.07
CA ALA A 354 7.54 -6.41 -21.06
C ALA A 354 9.07 -6.45 -21.02
N TRP A 355 9.70 -5.28 -20.95
CA TRP A 355 11.16 -5.18 -20.84
C TRP A 355 11.72 -5.88 -19.61
N PHE A 356 11.14 -5.63 -18.44
CA PHE A 356 11.62 -6.22 -17.20
C PHE A 356 11.48 -7.74 -17.21
N ASP A 357 10.34 -8.27 -17.68
CA ASP A 357 10.11 -9.71 -17.79
C ASP A 357 11.02 -10.39 -18.82
N ASP A 358 11.33 -9.72 -19.94
CA ASP A 358 12.22 -10.25 -20.97
C ASP A 358 13.70 -10.29 -20.54
N TRP A 359 14.14 -9.35 -19.70
CA TRP A 359 15.56 -9.16 -19.38
C TRP A 359 16.00 -9.79 -18.06
N ARG A 360 15.09 -9.97 -17.10
CA ARG A 360 15.45 -10.49 -15.77
C ARG A 360 15.70 -12.00 -15.84
N GLU A 361 16.80 -12.43 -15.24
CA GLU A 361 17.16 -13.85 -15.13
C GLU A 361 17.09 -14.36 -13.68
N PHE A 362 17.10 -13.43 -12.73
CA PHE A 362 17.10 -13.68 -11.29
C PHE A 362 15.75 -14.05 -10.70
#